data_AF-A0A9D5Z1D2-F1
#
_entry.id   AF-A0A9D5Z1D2-F1
#
_cell.length_a   1.000
_cell.length_b   1.000
_cell.length_c   1.000
_cell.angle_alpha   90.00
_cell.angle_beta   90.00
_cell.angle_gamma   90.00
#
_symmetry.space_group_name_H-M   'P 1'
#
loop_
_entity.id
_entity.type
_entity.pdbx_description
1 polymer ?
#
loop_
_entity_poly.entity_id
_entity_poly.type
_entity_poly.pdbx_seq_one_letter_code
_entity_poly.pdbx_strand_id
1 'polypeptide(L)'
;MVDQVPLRAAARGIPMQAVGSRVVRPETALPVRAWIVTAQGRDIEVDGEAVAWTDRAVNVRYYDEHGREGFAWVWASAVVRRS
;
A
#
# COMPACT_ATOMS: atom_id res chain seq x y z
N MET A 1 -13.22 4.04 -15.60
CA MET A 1 -12.74 2.68 -15.33
C MET A 1 -11.27 2.81 -14.99
N VAL A 2 -10.87 2.58 -13.74
CA VAL A 2 -9.45 2.62 -13.35
C VAL A 2 -8.87 1.25 -13.65
N ASP A 3 -7.78 1.20 -14.42
CA ASP A 3 -7.11 -0.07 -14.73
C ASP A 3 -6.33 -0.54 -13.49
N GLN A 4 -6.47 -1.82 -13.14
CA GLN A 4 -5.85 -2.40 -11.95
C GLN A 4 -4.47 -2.96 -12.32
N VAL A 5 -3.50 -2.81 -11.42
CA VAL A 5 -2.21 -3.47 -11.56
C VAL A 5 -2.45 -4.99 -11.60
N PRO A 6 -2.04 -5.70 -12.67
CA PRO A 6 -2.24 -7.14 -12.74
C PRO A 6 -1.47 -7.82 -11.61
N LEU A 7 -2.01 -8.90 -11.03
CA LEU A 7 -1.45 -9.54 -9.82
C LEU A 7 0.06 -9.84 -9.91
N ARG A 8 0.54 -10.26 -11.08
CA ARG A 8 1.97 -10.53 -11.33
C ARG A 8 2.90 -9.30 -11.26
N ALA A 9 2.32 -8.11 -11.40
CA ALA A 9 3.01 -6.83 -11.36
C ALA A 9 2.71 -6.04 -10.07
N ALA A 10 1.77 -6.53 -9.26
CA ALA A 10 1.43 -5.91 -7.97
C ALA A 10 2.66 -5.93 -7.05
N ALA A 11 2.78 -4.89 -6.23
CA ALA A 11 3.78 -4.84 -5.19
C ALA A 11 3.61 -6.03 -4.25
N ARG A 12 4.72 -6.57 -3.78
CA ARG A 12 4.71 -7.62 -2.76
C ARG A 12 4.26 -6.99 -1.46
N GLY A 13 3.08 -7.37 -1.00
CA GLY A 13 2.57 -7.00 0.32
C GLY A 13 3.08 -7.95 1.41
N ILE A 14 2.99 -7.51 2.65
CA ILE A 14 3.14 -8.43 3.79
C ILE A 14 2.03 -9.51 3.73
N PRO A 15 2.30 -10.76 4.15
CA PRO A 15 1.28 -11.79 4.22
C PRO A 15 0.12 -11.36 5.13
N MET A 16 -1.12 -11.67 4.77
CA MET A 16 -2.30 -11.27 5.57
C MET A 16 -2.24 -11.77 7.02
N GLN A 17 -1.59 -12.90 7.26
CA GLN A 17 -1.38 -13.45 8.60
C GLN A 17 -0.53 -12.52 9.50
N ALA A 18 0.30 -11.68 8.89
CA ALA A 18 1.19 -10.74 9.58
C ALA A 18 0.58 -9.34 9.77
N VAL A 19 -0.52 -9.02 9.07
CA VAL A 19 -1.20 -7.72 9.12
C VAL A 19 -1.80 -7.45 10.50
N GLY A 20 -2.18 -8.49 11.25
CA GLY A 20 -2.86 -8.37 12.55
C GLY A 20 -4.40 -8.34 12.40
N SER A 21 -5.11 -8.42 13.53
CA SER A 21 -6.53 -8.81 13.54
C SER A 21 -7.53 -7.65 13.43
N ARG A 22 -7.16 -6.43 13.86
CA ARG A 22 -8.09 -5.29 13.90
C ARG A 22 -7.76 -4.27 12.79
N VAL A 23 -8.43 -4.42 11.67
CA VAL A 23 -8.34 -3.48 10.54
C VAL A 23 -9.27 -2.28 10.77
N VAL A 24 -8.68 -1.09 10.82
CA VAL A 24 -9.36 0.20 10.79
C VAL A 24 -9.43 0.67 9.34
N ARG A 25 -10.57 1.26 8.96
CA ARG A 25 -10.77 1.91 7.66
C ARG A 25 -11.24 3.34 7.90
N PRO A 26 -10.54 4.37 7.39
CA PRO A 26 -11.01 5.73 7.49
C PRO A 26 -12.18 5.97 6.54
N GLU A 27 -12.99 6.99 6.82
CA GLU A 27 -14.02 7.47 5.88
C GLU A 27 -13.39 8.10 4.63
N THR A 28 -12.27 8.81 4.82
CA THR A 28 -11.48 9.43 3.75
C THR A 28 -10.07 8.87 3.76
N ALA A 29 -9.62 8.39 2.59
CA ALA A 29 -8.27 7.88 2.44
C ALA A 29 -7.24 8.98 2.78
N LEU A 30 -6.17 8.60 3.50
CA LEU A 30 -5.21 9.56 4.02
C LEU A 30 -3.99 9.62 3.10
N PRO A 31 -3.54 10.80 2.65
CA PRO A 31 -2.34 10.91 1.81
C PRO A 31 -1.10 10.49 2.59
N VAL A 32 -0.31 9.60 2.01
CA VAL A 32 0.91 9.04 2.60
C VAL A 32 2.02 8.94 1.57
N ARG A 33 3.24 8.80 2.08
CA ARG A 33 4.37 8.30 1.34
C ARG A 33 4.74 6.93 1.90
N ALA A 34 4.95 5.95 1.04
CA ALA A 34 5.18 4.58 1.45
C ALA A 34 6.32 3.93 0.67
N TRP A 35 7.13 3.14 1.36
CA TRP A 35 8.05 2.21 0.71
C TRP A 35 7.31 0.91 0.36
N ILE A 36 7.30 0.56 -0.92
CA ILE A 36 6.74 -0.69 -1.44
C ILE A 36 7.83 -1.54 -2.09
N VAL A 37 7.62 -2.86 -2.08
CA VAL A 37 8.48 -3.79 -2.81
C VAL A 37 7.81 -4.12 -4.14
N THR A 38 8.41 -3.77 -5.27
CA THR A 38 7.85 -4.09 -6.59
C THR A 38 7.77 -5.60 -6.82
N ALA A 39 7.02 -6.04 -7.84
CA ALA A 39 6.98 -7.45 -8.23
C ALA A 39 8.38 -8.03 -8.52
N GLN A 40 9.29 -7.20 -9.04
CA GLN A 40 10.68 -7.53 -9.34
C GLN A 40 11.59 -7.52 -8.10
N GLY A 41 11.07 -7.18 -6.92
CA GLY A 41 11.80 -7.19 -5.67
C GLY A 41 12.65 -5.93 -5.42
N ARG A 42 12.29 -4.79 -6.03
CA ARG A 42 12.94 -3.51 -5.76
C ARG A 42 12.15 -2.72 -4.71
N ASP A 43 12.83 -2.16 -3.73
CA ASP A 43 12.24 -1.18 -2.82
C ASP A 43 12.16 0.18 -3.52
N ILE A 44 10.94 0.74 -3.60
CA ILE A 44 10.70 2.08 -4.14
C ILE A 44 9.80 2.87 -3.20
N GLU A 45 9.99 4.19 -3.18
CA GLU A 45 9.14 5.11 -2.46
C GLU A 45 8.05 5.64 -3.40
N VAL A 46 6.78 5.58 -2.97
CA VAL A 46 5.63 6.07 -3.73
C VAL A 46 4.79 7.03 -2.89
N ASP A 47 4.24 8.04 -3.55
CA ASP A 47 3.08 8.76 -3.00
C ASP A 47 1.83 7.88 -3.19
N GLY A 48 0.97 7.84 -2.19
CA GLY A 48 -0.24 7.02 -2.21
C GLY A 48 -1.23 7.43 -1.13
N GLU A 49 -2.19 6.55 -0.86
CA GLU A 49 -3.19 6.77 0.17
C GLU A 49 -3.32 5.57 1.10
N ALA A 50 -3.34 5.83 2.41
CA ALA A 50 -3.71 4.83 3.40
C ALA A 50 -5.23 4.64 3.39
N VAL A 51 -5.69 3.47 2.95
CA VAL A 51 -7.11 3.11 2.84
C VAL A 51 -7.57 2.16 3.94
N ALA A 52 -6.63 1.52 4.62
CA ALA A 52 -6.87 0.75 5.83
C ALA A 52 -5.56 0.61 6.62
N TRP A 53 -5.65 0.32 7.91
CA TRP A 53 -4.46 0.00 8.72
C TRP A 53 -4.81 -0.89 9.90
N THR A 54 -3.78 -1.49 10.48
CA THR A 54 -3.78 -2.13 11.79
C THR A 54 -2.82 -1.38 12.70
N ASP A 55 -2.53 -1.94 13.87
CA ASP A 55 -1.44 -1.49 14.74
C ASP A 55 -0.05 -1.71 14.14
N ARG A 56 0.10 -2.60 13.15
CA ARG A 56 1.42 -2.99 12.59
C ARG A 56 1.59 -2.63 11.12
N ALA A 57 0.51 -2.50 10.38
CA ALA A 57 0.56 -2.42 8.93
C ALA A 57 -0.44 -1.44 8.35
N VAL A 58 -0.17 -0.98 7.14
CA VAL A 58 -1.02 -0.03 6.40
C VAL A 58 -1.27 -0.61 5.02
N ASN A 59 -2.53 -0.62 4.60
CA ASN A 59 -2.93 -0.89 3.23
C ASN A 59 -2.84 0.41 2.44
N VAL A 60 -1.89 0.46 1.52
CA VAL A 60 -1.62 1.63 0.69
C VAL A 60 -2.19 1.39 -0.70
N ARG A 61 -3.04 2.31 -1.13
CA ARG A 61 -3.44 2.49 -2.53
C ARG A 61 -2.36 3.31 -3.23
N TYR A 62 -1.79 2.78 -4.29
CA TYR A 62 -0.72 3.43 -5.05
C TYR A 62 -1.00 3.34 -6.55
N TYR A 63 -0.29 4.15 -7.33
CA TYR A 63 -0.28 4.05 -8.78
C TYR A 63 1.10 3.65 -9.27
N ASP A 64 1.16 2.73 -10.23
CA ASP A 64 2.43 2.39 -10.88
C ASP A 64 2.82 3.41 -11.97
N GLU A 65 3.96 3.20 -12.61
CA GLU A 65 4.47 4.08 -13.68
C GLU A 65 3.54 4.17 -14.90
N HIS A 66 2.59 3.24 -15.03
CA HIS A 66 1.59 3.21 -16.10
C HIS A 66 0.25 3.83 -15.66
N GLY A 67 0.18 4.40 -14.45
CA GLY A 67 -1.04 4.98 -13.90
C GLY A 67 -2.08 3.95 -13.46
N ARG A 68 -1.68 2.68 -13.31
CA ARG A 68 -2.58 1.62 -12.85
C ARG A 68 -2.63 1.60 -11.34
N GLU A 69 -3.81 1.35 -10.80
CA GLU A 69 -4.03 1.30 -9.36
C GLU A 69 -3.63 -0.05 -8.78
N GLY A 70 -2.84 -0.04 -7.72
CA GLY A 70 -2.50 -1.20 -6.94
C GLY A 70 -2.75 -0.98 -5.45
N PHE A 71 -2.79 -2.09 -4.72
CA PHE A 71 -2.90 -2.10 -3.26
C PHE A 71 -1.78 -2.95 -2.68
N ALA A 72 -1.16 -2.47 -1.61
CA ALA A 72 -0.13 -3.21 -0.90
C ALA A 72 -0.26 -2.98 0.61
N TRP A 73 -0.28 -4.08 1.36
CA TRP A 73 -0.02 -4.02 2.79
C TRP A 73 1.48 -3.87 3.03
N VAL A 74 1.87 -2.81 3.73
CA VAL A 74 3.24 -2.53 4.14
C VAL A 74 3.31 -2.35 5.64
N TRP A 75 4.49 -2.51 6.23
CA TRP A 75 4.69 -2.23 7.65
C TRP A 75 4.41 -0.74 7.95
N ALA A 76 3.83 -0.44 9.10
CA ALA A 76 3.57 0.94 9.50
C ALA A 76 4.84 1.81 9.55
N SER A 77 5.99 1.20 9.86
CA SER A 77 7.30 1.86 9.81
C SER A 77 7.78 2.24 8.40
N ALA A 78 7.16 1.67 7.36
CA ALA A 78 7.44 1.97 5.97
C ALA A 78 6.55 3.11 5.41
N VAL A 79 5.71 3.71 6.26
CA VAL A 79 4.72 4.73 5.86
C VAL A 79 4.92 6.02 6.64
N VAL A 80 4.93 7.13 5.92
CA VAL A 80 4.97 8.49 6.47
C VAL A 80 3.70 9.22 6.05
N ARG A 81 3.00 9.81 7.01
CA ARG A 81 1.82 10.64 6.72
C ARG A 81 2.26 11.94 6.05
N ARG A 82 1.53 12.35 5.00
CA ARG A 82 1.68 13.69 4.43
C ARG A 82 0.68 14.63 5.09
N SER A 83 1.18 15.76 5.59
CA SER A 83 0.41 16.85 6.20
C SER A 83 -0.20 17.77 5.16
#